data_AF-A0A8H7Q9D0-F1
#
_entry.id   AF-A0A8H7Q9D0-F1
#
_cell.length_a   1.000
_cell.length_b   1.000
_cell.length_c   1.000
_cell.angle_alpha   90.00
_cell.angle_beta   90.00
_cell.angle_gamma   90.00
#
_symmetry.space_group_name_H-M   'P 1'
#
loop_
_entity.id
_entity.type
_entity.pdbx_description
1 polymer ?
#
loop_
_entity_poly.entity_id
_entity_poly.type
_entity_poly.pdbx_seq_one_letter_code
_entity_poly.pdbx_strand_id
1 'polypeptide(L)'
;MTNINNKLDIFCMPCAETAFNQIMICPICESPLLSSNTTSVKTSHDIFVTDLNPSEEYKTAVLAGMSPDLIMDICSRGLLFYVHQLSQDVSFSSVMIQTANDRCKEAERRTGVLEREVSANLAGLQDKNRADVDWVDQYLALQQEQGIARTKVHELTRLLQEKNRQFQKLQV
;
A
#
# COMPACT_ATOMS: atom_id res chain seq x y z
N MET A 1 17.72 18.88 -38.00
CA MET A 1 16.84 17.98 -37.26
C MET A 1 16.92 16.60 -37.90
N THR A 2 18.02 15.89 -37.69
CA THR A 2 18.27 14.58 -38.29
C THR A 2 17.70 13.51 -37.38
N ASN A 3 16.65 12.87 -37.90
CA ASN A 3 15.97 11.72 -37.36
C ASN A 3 16.95 10.52 -37.37
N ILE A 4 17.46 10.11 -36.21
CA ILE A 4 18.24 8.88 -36.05
C ILE A 4 17.39 7.91 -35.23
N ASN A 5 16.44 7.26 -35.91
CA ASN A 5 15.71 6.09 -35.43
C ASN A 5 16.61 4.84 -35.40
N ASN A 6 17.71 4.90 -34.64
CA ASN A 6 18.46 3.72 -34.21
C ASN A 6 18.48 3.73 -32.68
N LYS A 7 17.32 3.48 -32.09
CA LYS A 7 17.17 3.32 -30.64
C LYS A 7 17.74 1.95 -30.27
N LEU A 8 18.89 1.95 -29.61
CA LEU A 8 19.46 0.75 -29.01
C LEU A 8 18.80 0.53 -27.64
N ASP A 9 18.09 -0.58 -27.49
CA ASP A 9 17.49 -0.99 -26.24
C ASP A 9 18.40 -2.04 -25.58
N ILE A 10 18.87 -1.79 -24.36
CA ILE A 10 19.74 -2.69 -23.61
C ILE A 10 18.95 -3.36 -22.48
N PHE A 11 19.14 -4.67 -22.36
CA PHE A 11 18.53 -5.50 -21.33
C PHE A 11 19.64 -6.23 -20.56
N CYS A 12 19.44 -6.45 -19.26
CA CYS A 12 20.26 -7.44 -18.55
C CYS A 12 19.90 -8.86 -19.04
N MET A 13 20.84 -9.80 -18.93
CA MET A 13 20.65 -11.18 -19.42
C MET A 13 19.35 -11.83 -18.92
N PRO A 14 18.98 -11.76 -17.61
CA PRO A 14 17.73 -12.36 -17.15
C PRO A 14 16.47 -11.73 -17.78
N CYS A 15 16.46 -10.41 -17.98
CA CYS A 15 15.34 -9.72 -18.62
C CYS A 15 15.26 -10.05 -20.11
N ALA A 16 16.40 -10.11 -20.79
CA ALA A 16 16.49 -10.50 -22.20
C ALA A 16 15.98 -11.94 -22.40
N GLU A 17 16.44 -12.87 -21.57
CA GLU A 17 15.99 -14.26 -21.59
C GLU A 17 14.48 -14.36 -21.35
N THR A 18 13.95 -13.62 -20.37
CA THR A 18 12.50 -13.64 -20.08
C THR A 18 11.68 -13.10 -21.26
N ALA A 19 12.11 -11.98 -21.85
CA ALA A 19 11.37 -11.32 -22.92
C ALA A 19 11.44 -12.09 -24.25
N PHE A 20 12.65 -12.49 -24.67
CA PHE A 20 12.89 -13.04 -26.01
C PHE A 20 12.70 -14.56 -26.10
N ASN A 21 12.63 -15.28 -24.97
CA ASN A 21 12.23 -16.70 -25.00
C ASN A 21 10.74 -16.88 -25.34
N GLN A 22 9.92 -15.85 -25.16
CA GLN A 22 8.48 -15.92 -25.40
C GLN A 22 8.10 -15.33 -26.76
N ILE A 23 8.62 -14.14 -27.09
CA ILE A 23 8.22 -13.36 -28.27
C ILE A 23 9.46 -12.62 -28.81
N MET A 24 9.69 -12.73 -30.12
CA MET A 24 10.76 -11.99 -30.82
C MET A 24 10.32 -10.56 -31.17
N ILE A 25 9.90 -9.79 -30.17
CA ILE A 25 9.51 -8.38 -30.28
C ILE A 25 10.22 -7.63 -29.16
N CYS A 26 10.82 -6.47 -29.46
CA CYS A 26 11.42 -5.64 -28.43
C CYS A 26 10.34 -5.14 -27.45
N PRO A 27 10.46 -5.40 -26.13
CA PRO A 27 9.45 -4.96 -25.15
C PRO A 27 9.45 -3.44 -24.91
N ILE A 28 10.43 -2.70 -25.46
CA ILE A 28 10.56 -1.24 -25.25
C ILE A 28 10.07 -0.44 -26.47
N CYS A 29 10.39 -0.88 -27.68
CA CYS A 29 9.99 -0.19 -28.91
C CYS A 29 8.96 -0.96 -29.75
N GLU A 30 8.54 -2.15 -29.27
CA GLU A 30 7.53 -3.01 -29.91
C GLU A 30 7.86 -3.40 -31.35
N SER A 31 9.13 -3.26 -31.75
CA SER A 31 9.60 -3.65 -33.07
C SER A 31 9.80 -5.16 -33.15
N PRO A 32 9.35 -5.81 -34.24
CA PRO A 32 9.62 -7.22 -34.47
C PRO A 32 11.11 -7.44 -34.77
N LEU A 33 11.69 -8.45 -34.13
CA LEU A 33 13.09 -8.89 -34.29
C LEU A 33 13.07 -10.07 -35.26
N LEU A 34 13.24 -9.82 -36.56
CA LEU A 34 13.05 -10.81 -37.61
C LEU A 34 14.36 -11.57 -37.87
N SER A 35 14.40 -12.85 -37.51
CA SER A 35 15.41 -13.78 -38.03
C SER A 35 14.97 -14.39 -39.36
N SER A 36 15.90 -14.39 -40.32
CA SER A 36 16.06 -15.34 -41.44
C SER A 36 15.35 -15.07 -42.77
N ASN A 37 16.14 -14.70 -43.79
CA ASN A 37 16.52 -15.67 -44.82
C ASN A 37 17.88 -15.35 -45.47
N THR A 38 18.50 -16.43 -45.88
CA THR A 38 19.79 -16.62 -46.55
C THR A 38 20.10 -15.65 -47.70
N THR A 39 21.40 -15.36 -47.84
CA THR A 39 22.08 -14.91 -49.08
C THR A 39 22.13 -13.40 -49.34
N SER A 40 22.87 -12.66 -48.52
CA SER A 40 23.96 -11.76 -48.97
C SER A 40 24.44 -10.85 -47.84
N VAL A 41 25.76 -10.88 -47.65
CA VAL A 41 26.64 -9.92 -46.98
C VAL A 41 26.03 -8.51 -46.75
N LYS A 42 25.44 -8.27 -45.56
CA LYS A 42 25.60 -7.11 -44.65
C LYS A 42 24.39 -6.97 -43.71
N THR A 43 24.67 -7.05 -42.39
CA THR A 43 23.86 -6.63 -41.23
C THR A 43 22.48 -7.29 -41.04
N SER A 44 22.44 -8.48 -40.44
CA SER A 44 21.25 -9.04 -39.78
C SER A 44 21.66 -9.68 -38.45
N HIS A 45 21.64 -8.89 -37.39
CA HIS A 45 21.71 -9.33 -36.00
C HIS A 45 20.90 -8.29 -35.21
N ASP A 46 19.60 -8.50 -35.02
CA ASP A 46 18.73 -7.53 -34.31
C ASP A 46 18.95 -7.57 -32.78
N ILE A 47 19.65 -8.60 -32.30
CA ILE A 47 20.04 -8.78 -30.90
C ILE A 47 21.54 -9.06 -30.85
N PHE A 48 22.25 -8.33 -29.99
CA PHE A 48 23.65 -8.55 -29.71
C PHE A 48 23.84 -8.83 -28.23
N VAL A 49 24.57 -9.88 -27.91
CA VAL A 49 25.11 -10.08 -26.57
C VAL A 49 26.49 -9.43 -26.55
N THR A 50 26.68 -8.48 -25.64
CA THR A 50 27.93 -7.74 -25.52
C THR A 50 28.43 -7.74 -24.08
N ASP A 51 29.73 -7.84 -23.92
CA ASP A 51 30.39 -7.62 -22.64
C ASP A 51 30.54 -6.12 -22.40
N LEU A 52 29.96 -5.63 -21.30
CA LEU A 52 29.99 -4.22 -20.93
C LEU A 52 31.32 -3.83 -20.24
N ASN A 53 32.18 -4.79 -19.93
CA ASN A 53 33.47 -4.54 -19.30
C ASN A 53 34.62 -5.27 -20.04
N PRO A 54 34.92 -4.88 -21.29
CA PRO A 54 35.99 -5.52 -22.06
C PRO A 54 37.38 -5.29 -21.44
N SER A 55 38.35 -6.16 -21.75
CA SER A 55 39.73 -6.03 -21.27
C SER A 55 40.46 -4.82 -21.88
N GLU A 56 41.51 -4.33 -21.22
CA GLU A 56 42.32 -3.20 -21.72
C GLU A 56 43.02 -3.52 -23.04
N GLU A 57 43.45 -4.78 -23.23
CA GLU A 57 44.04 -5.25 -24.48
C GLU A 57 43.01 -5.19 -25.61
N TYR A 58 41.77 -5.59 -25.35
CA TYR A 58 40.69 -5.51 -26.33
C TYR A 58 40.35 -4.06 -26.68
N LYS A 59 40.25 -3.16 -25.69
CA LYS A 59 40.05 -1.72 -25.93
C LYS A 59 41.16 -1.16 -26.82
N THR A 60 42.42 -1.46 -26.50
CA THR A 60 43.58 -1.01 -27.28
C THR A 60 43.56 -1.58 -28.70
N ALA A 61 43.25 -2.86 -28.85
CA ALA A 61 43.19 -3.53 -30.16
C ALA A 61 42.08 -2.97 -31.05
N VAL A 62 40.90 -2.67 -30.48
CA VAL A 62 39.78 -2.07 -31.23
C VAL A 62 40.12 -0.65 -31.68
N LEU A 63 40.78 0.15 -30.83
CA LEU A 63 41.15 1.51 -31.16
C LEU A 63 42.33 1.60 -32.15
N ALA A 64 43.19 0.58 -32.19
CA ALA A 64 44.36 0.55 -33.06
C ALA A 64 43.95 0.59 -34.55
N GLY A 65 44.43 1.61 -35.27
CA GLY A 65 44.16 1.79 -36.71
C GLY A 65 42.89 2.57 -37.02
N MET A 66 42.11 2.99 -36.01
CA MET A 66 41.00 3.93 -36.22
C MET A 66 41.53 5.37 -36.37
N SER A 67 40.85 6.17 -37.21
CA SER A 67 41.15 7.61 -37.29
C SER A 67 40.63 8.34 -36.04
N PRO A 68 41.26 9.48 -35.66
CA PRO A 68 40.77 10.30 -34.56
C PRO A 68 39.29 10.70 -34.71
N ASP A 69 38.85 11.01 -35.93
CA ASP A 69 37.46 11.39 -36.21
C ASP A 69 36.47 10.25 -35.88
N LEU A 70 36.81 9.01 -36.24
CA LEU A 70 35.95 7.86 -35.96
C LEU A 70 35.89 7.56 -34.46
N ILE A 71 37.02 7.67 -33.76
CA ILE A 71 37.07 7.51 -32.31
C ILE A 71 36.17 8.53 -31.63
N MET A 72 36.24 9.80 -32.05
CA MET A 72 35.40 10.86 -31.49
C MET A 72 33.91 10.67 -31.77
N ASP A 73 33.54 10.16 -32.95
CA ASP A 73 32.14 9.80 -33.27
C ASP A 73 31.63 8.68 -32.36
N ILE A 74 32.40 7.61 -32.17
CA ILE A 74 32.04 6.49 -31.28
C ILE A 74 31.86 6.99 -29.83
N CYS A 75 32.82 7.76 -29.32
CA CYS A 75 32.74 8.35 -27.97
C CYS A 75 31.50 9.24 -27.81
N SER A 76 31.21 10.07 -28.81
CA SER A 76 30.05 10.97 -28.79
C SER A 76 28.74 10.20 -28.74
N ARG A 77 28.60 9.11 -29.50
CA ARG A 77 27.43 8.22 -29.46
C ARG A 77 27.29 7.49 -28.13
N GLY A 78 28.39 6.99 -27.57
CA GLY A 78 28.41 6.33 -26.26
C GLY A 78 28.00 7.27 -25.14
N LEU A 79 28.50 8.51 -25.14
CA LEU A 79 28.11 9.53 -24.17
C LEU A 79 26.63 9.92 -24.30
N LEU A 80 26.13 10.13 -25.52
CA LEU A 80 24.71 10.43 -25.75
C LEU A 80 23.81 9.30 -25.23
N PHE A 81 24.20 8.06 -25.48
CA PHE A 81 23.49 6.89 -24.97
C PHE A 81 23.48 6.86 -23.43
N TYR A 82 24.63 7.08 -22.79
CA TYR A 82 24.72 7.13 -21.33
C TYR A 82 23.84 8.25 -20.73
N VAL A 83 23.84 9.43 -21.33
CA VAL A 83 22.96 10.54 -20.91
C VAL A 83 21.49 10.17 -21.06
N HIS A 84 21.12 9.49 -22.14
CA HIS A 84 19.76 8.99 -22.32
C HIS A 84 19.39 7.96 -21.23
N GLN A 85 20.27 7.02 -20.89
CA GLN A 85 20.04 6.06 -19.80
C GLN A 85 19.80 6.78 -18.46
N LEU A 86 20.64 7.75 -18.10
CA LEU A 86 20.44 8.55 -16.89
C LEU A 86 19.09 9.27 -16.87
N SER A 87 18.66 9.83 -18.01
CA SER A 87 17.35 10.47 -18.12
C SER A 87 16.20 9.48 -17.91
N GLN A 88 16.33 8.25 -18.41
CA GLN A 88 15.35 7.19 -18.19
C GLN A 88 15.31 6.75 -16.72
N ASP A 89 16.48 6.59 -16.10
CA ASP A 89 16.59 6.19 -14.68
C ASP A 89 15.94 7.23 -13.74
N VAL A 90 16.16 8.53 -14.00
CA VAL A 90 15.51 9.62 -13.26
C VAL A 90 13.99 9.57 -13.43
N SER A 91 13.52 9.35 -14.66
CA SER A 91 12.09 9.28 -14.97
C SER A 91 11.42 8.09 -14.27
N PHE A 92 12.06 6.91 -14.34
CA PHE A 92 11.60 5.70 -13.66
C PHE A 92 11.57 5.90 -12.14
N SER A 93 12.65 6.45 -11.56
CA SER A 93 12.73 6.73 -10.13
C SER A 93 11.63 7.70 -9.68
N SER A 94 11.30 8.71 -10.49
CA SER A 94 10.20 9.64 -10.21
C SER A 94 8.84 8.92 -10.14
N VAL A 95 8.56 8.01 -11.08
CA VAL A 95 7.32 7.19 -11.08
C VAL A 95 7.26 6.29 -9.85
N MET A 96 8.38 5.67 -9.47
CA MET A 96 8.44 4.82 -8.28
C MET A 96 8.17 5.61 -6.99
N ILE A 97 8.75 6.81 -6.87
CA ILE A 97 8.50 7.72 -5.73
C ILE A 97 7.03 8.14 -5.71
N GLN A 98 6.46 8.51 -6.85
CA GLN A 98 5.06 8.89 -6.94
C GLN A 98 4.13 7.75 -6.50
N THR A 99 4.40 6.54 -7.00
CA THR A 99 3.65 5.32 -6.63
C THR A 99 3.74 5.04 -5.12
N ALA A 100 4.93 5.18 -4.53
CA ALA A 100 5.11 5.02 -3.09
C ALA A 100 4.33 6.07 -2.29
N ASN A 101 4.37 7.34 -2.73
CA ASN A 101 3.64 8.43 -2.09
C ASN A 101 2.12 8.21 -2.14
N ASP A 102 1.59 7.77 -3.27
CA ASP A 102 0.16 7.48 -3.41
C ASP A 102 -0.28 6.33 -2.48
N ARG A 103 0.57 5.31 -2.31
CA ARG A 103 0.33 4.23 -1.34
C ARG A 103 0.37 4.72 0.11
N CYS A 104 1.27 5.65 0.44
CA CYS A 104 1.32 6.25 1.78
C CYS A 104 0.06 7.07 2.07
N LYS A 105 -0.36 7.94 1.14
CA LYS A 105 -1.60 8.73 1.28
C LYS A 105 -2.83 7.85 1.46
N GLU A 106 -2.92 6.76 0.70
CA GLU A 106 -4.02 5.81 0.85
C GLU A 106 -3.99 5.11 2.22
N ALA A 107 -2.80 4.74 2.72
CA ALA A 107 -2.66 4.17 4.05
C ALA A 107 -3.06 5.17 5.15
N GLU A 108 -2.60 6.43 5.07
CA GLU A 108 -2.98 7.51 6.00
C GLU A 108 -4.49 7.74 6.01
N ARG A 109 -5.11 7.79 4.83
CA ARG A 109 -6.57 7.92 4.69
C ARG A 109 -7.31 6.78 5.39
N ARG A 110 -6.86 5.54 5.19
CA ARG A 110 -7.46 4.35 5.83
C ARG A 110 -7.32 4.40 7.35
N THR A 111 -6.15 4.76 7.85
CA THR A 111 -5.92 4.92 9.30
C THR A 111 -6.83 5.99 9.88
N GLY A 112 -6.96 7.16 9.25
CA GLY A 112 -7.85 8.22 9.72
C GLY A 112 -9.34 7.86 9.68
N VAL A 113 -9.77 6.95 8.79
CA VAL A 113 -11.13 6.38 8.83
C VAL A 113 -11.30 5.46 10.05
N LEU A 114 -10.36 4.55 10.29
CA LEU A 114 -10.41 3.63 11.42
C LEU A 114 -10.36 4.35 12.76
N GLU A 115 -9.55 5.40 12.89
CA GLU A 115 -9.50 6.24 14.09
C GLU A 115 -10.87 6.82 14.42
N ARG A 116 -11.55 7.42 13.42
CA ARG A 116 -12.89 7.97 13.60
C ARG A 116 -13.91 6.90 13.98
N GLU A 117 -13.85 5.73 13.36
CA GLU A 117 -14.76 4.62 13.66
C GLU A 117 -14.56 4.11 15.10
N VAL A 118 -13.31 3.91 15.52
CA VAL A 118 -12.97 3.51 16.88
C VAL A 118 -13.41 4.57 17.88
N SER A 119 -13.16 5.86 17.62
CA SER A 119 -13.62 6.95 18.49
C SER A 119 -15.15 7.00 18.61
N ALA A 120 -15.88 6.81 17.51
CA ALA A 120 -17.34 6.77 17.52
C ALA A 120 -17.87 5.56 18.32
N ASN A 121 -17.26 4.38 18.12
CA ASN A 121 -17.62 3.17 18.86
C ASN A 121 -17.32 3.30 20.36
N LEU A 122 -16.18 3.89 20.72
CA LEU A 122 -15.82 4.18 22.10
C LEU A 122 -16.82 5.12 22.76
N ALA A 123 -17.18 6.22 22.10
CA ALA A 123 -18.18 7.15 22.60
C ALA A 123 -19.54 6.46 22.80
N GLY A 124 -19.99 5.66 21.83
CA GLY A 124 -21.24 4.91 21.93
C GLY A 124 -21.23 3.85 23.05
N LEU A 125 -20.09 3.21 23.32
CA LEU A 125 -19.94 2.30 24.45
C LEU A 125 -19.91 3.03 25.80
N GLN A 126 -19.27 4.21 25.85
CA GLN A 126 -19.25 5.05 27.04
C GLN A 126 -20.66 5.54 27.40
N ASP A 127 -21.46 5.95 26.41
CA ASP A 127 -22.85 6.36 26.61
C ASP A 127 -23.72 5.21 27.14
N LYS A 128 -23.55 3.99 26.60
CA LYS A 128 -24.24 2.78 27.10
C LYS A 128 -23.84 2.45 28.53
N ASN A 129 -22.54 2.42 28.83
CA ASN A 129 -22.05 2.17 30.19
C ASN A 129 -22.58 3.22 31.17
N ARG A 130 -22.66 4.49 30.76
CA ARG A 130 -23.22 5.56 31.57
C ARG A 130 -24.70 5.32 31.86
N ALA A 131 -25.48 4.94 30.85
CA ALA A 131 -26.89 4.60 31.02
C ALA A 131 -27.08 3.38 31.94
N ASP A 132 -26.22 2.37 31.83
CA ASP A 132 -26.25 1.18 32.70
C ASP A 132 -25.93 1.56 34.16
N VAL A 133 -24.95 2.44 34.39
CA VAL A 133 -24.64 2.97 35.73
C VAL A 133 -25.82 3.76 36.30
N ASP A 134 -26.39 4.68 35.52
CA ASP A 134 -27.57 5.47 35.93
C ASP A 134 -28.76 4.55 36.26
N TRP A 135 -28.95 3.45 35.51
CA TRP A 135 -29.98 2.44 35.76
C TRP A 135 -29.75 1.68 37.07
N VAL A 136 -28.50 1.29 37.35
CA VAL A 136 -28.14 0.62 38.61
C VAL A 136 -28.42 1.52 39.81
N ASP A 137 -28.04 2.80 39.74
CA ASP A 137 -28.29 3.77 40.81
C ASP A 137 -29.80 3.93 41.06
N GLN A 138 -30.61 4.03 40.01
CA GLN A 138 -32.06 4.11 40.12
C GLN A 138 -32.67 2.82 40.73
N TYR A 139 -32.18 1.65 40.32
CA TYR A 139 -32.64 0.37 40.86
C TYR A 139 -32.34 0.24 42.36
N LEU A 140 -31.16 0.67 42.80
CA LEU A 140 -30.78 0.68 44.21
C LEU A 140 -31.67 1.61 45.04
N ALA A 141 -31.99 2.80 44.53
CA ALA A 141 -32.92 3.72 45.19
C ALA A 141 -34.32 3.11 45.36
N LEU A 142 -34.85 2.46 44.33
CA LEU A 142 -36.14 1.77 44.39
C LEU A 142 -36.15 0.60 45.39
N GLN A 143 -35.06 -0.17 45.48
CA GLN A 143 -34.90 -1.23 46.47
C GLN A 143 -34.93 -0.69 47.91
N GLN A 144 -34.28 0.46 48.14
CA GLN A 144 -34.31 1.12 49.44
C GLN A 144 -35.72 1.57 49.81
N GLU A 145 -36.44 2.22 48.90
CA GLU A 145 -37.84 2.64 49.12
C GLU A 145 -38.76 1.44 49.38
N GLN A 146 -38.60 0.36 48.63
CA GLN A 146 -39.36 -0.88 48.84
C GLN A 146 -39.09 -1.46 50.24
N GLY A 147 -37.83 -1.43 50.71
CA GLY A 147 -37.47 -1.85 52.06
C GLY A 147 -38.16 -1.03 53.15
N ILE A 148 -38.20 0.30 52.97
CA ILE A 148 -38.91 1.22 53.88
C ILE A 148 -40.42 0.92 53.87
N ALA A 149 -41.02 0.80 52.68
CA ALA A 149 -42.44 0.50 52.54
C ALA A 149 -42.82 -0.85 53.18
N ARG A 150 -42.00 -1.90 52.98
CA ARG A 150 -42.20 -3.21 53.64
C ARG A 150 -42.20 -3.09 55.15
N THR A 151 -41.23 -2.36 55.71
CA THR A 151 -41.14 -2.16 57.17
C THR A 151 -42.42 -1.49 57.69
N LYS A 152 -42.91 -0.47 56.98
CA LYS A 152 -44.14 0.26 57.35
C LYS A 152 -45.40 -0.62 57.24
N VAL A 153 -45.49 -1.49 56.24
CA VAL A 153 -46.58 -2.48 56.11
C VAL A 153 -46.58 -3.44 57.30
N HIS A 154 -45.42 -3.95 57.71
CA HIS A 154 -45.32 -4.84 58.87
C HIS A 154 -45.77 -4.13 60.16
N GLU A 155 -45.36 -2.89 60.36
CA GLU A 155 -45.75 -2.10 61.52
C GLU A 155 -47.26 -1.84 61.58
N LEU A 156 -47.87 -1.39 60.48
CA LEU A 156 -49.31 -1.18 60.39
C LEU A 156 -50.11 -2.46 60.60
N THR A 157 -49.64 -3.58 60.05
CA THR A 157 -50.27 -4.90 60.25
C THR A 157 -50.28 -5.28 61.73
N ARG A 158 -49.15 -5.08 62.44
CA ARG A 158 -49.05 -5.33 63.88
C ARG A 158 -50.01 -4.46 64.68
N LEU A 159 -50.08 -3.16 64.36
CA LEU A 159 -51.00 -2.22 65.02
C LEU A 159 -52.47 -2.61 64.79
N LEU A 160 -52.81 -3.01 63.58
CA LEU A 160 -54.17 -3.42 63.22
C LEU A 160 -54.58 -4.70 63.97
N GLN A 161 -53.68 -5.69 64.07
CA GLN A 161 -53.91 -6.90 64.86
C GLN A 161 -54.17 -6.59 66.34
N GLU A 162 -53.35 -5.71 66.94
CA GLU A 162 -53.53 -5.30 68.34
C GLU A 162 -54.86 -4.56 68.54
N LYS A 163 -55.21 -3.64 67.63
CA LYS A 163 -56.51 -2.94 67.68
C LYS A 163 -57.69 -3.88 67.51
N ASN A 164 -57.59 -4.86 66.62
CA ASN A 164 -58.64 -5.86 66.43
C ASN A 164 -58.83 -6.71 67.69
N ARG A 165 -57.73 -7.10 68.35
CA ARG A 165 -57.76 -7.79 69.65
C ARG A 165 -58.41 -6.95 70.75
N GLN A 166 -58.13 -5.64 70.80
CA GLN A 166 -58.77 -4.72 71.74
C GLN A 166 -60.27 -4.58 71.48
N PHE A 167 -60.66 -4.45 70.20
CA PHE A 167 -62.06 -4.34 69.80
C PHE A 167 -62.86 -5.59 70.17
N GLN A 168 -62.32 -6.79 69.93
CA GLN A 168 -62.96 -8.05 70.32
C GLN A 168 -63.22 -8.16 71.84
N LYS A 169 -62.34 -7.60 72.68
CA LYS A 169 -62.54 -7.58 74.14
C LYS A 169 -63.67 -6.66 74.60
N LEU A 170 -64.07 -5.69 73.78
CA LEU A 170 -65.14 -4.73 74.08
C LEU A 170 -66.53 -5.20 73.60
N GLN A 171 -66.61 -6.33 72.88
CA GLN A 171 -67.87 -6.93 72.40
C GLN A 171 -68.44 -8.01 73.33
N VAL A 172 -67.92 -8.14 74.55
CA VAL A 172 -68.42 -8.99 75.65
C VAL A 172 -68.95 -8.09 76.76
#